data_AF-A0A944P7K4-F1
#
_entry.id   AF-A0A944P7K4-F1
#
_cell.length_a   1.000
_cell.length_b   1.000
_cell.length_c   1.000
_cell.angle_alpha   90.00
_cell.angle_beta   90.00
_cell.angle_gamma   90.00
#
_symmetry.space_group_name_H-M   'P 1'
#
loop_
_entity.id
_entity.type
_entity.pdbx_description
1 polymer ?
#
loop_
_entity_poly.entity_id
_entity_poly.type
_entity_poly.pdbx_seq_one_letter_code
_entity_poly.pdbx_strand_id
1 'polypeptide(L)'
;MPLPFLLTPQQGEAARTLLSYVVGLPLPSPDAQLLAVVVAIRAARGGVGNLTGTDLRALKLTDPHQAVAALRSLGWQVPDSLVDGDPDIPVAVTVPDLVNETAHPLPFGKLMRSRVSGWTTRTMAAKPVRKTSSASRLAALILAAHSSTTLYGELPPDMPEDCRAATPDLLGKGFLSELSGDRYRLDPAVRHLAGRLHEHADQGETERPARRVAERPQVSPSEWAQWKAQAGAALRRHAEAVEYCPVCALPLEQVASAFMTPIAPVPTPRQVRVAYGAWKEAHPDRGPLAAQFTVAFRTEHGHGPSYSQLCTGLAWDLPRSLRTFVVCRLLANEWLTDTAPVPWTLRPGTAAQAHGIVLPSRTPQTAR
;
A
#
# COMPACT_ATOMS: atom_id res chain seq x y z
N MET A 1 14.06 -15.85 8.40
CA MET A 1 12.96 -15.66 7.41
C MET A 1 13.41 -14.68 6.36
N PRO A 2 13.17 -14.95 5.07
CA PRO A 2 13.65 -14.06 4.02
C PRO A 2 12.77 -12.81 3.93
N LEU A 3 13.38 -11.63 3.75
CA LEU A 3 12.67 -10.34 3.76
C LEU A 3 11.54 -10.31 2.71
N PRO A 4 10.40 -9.67 3.02
CA PRO A 4 9.32 -9.48 2.06
C PRO A 4 9.76 -8.51 0.96
N PHE A 5 9.25 -8.70 -0.26
CA PHE A 5 9.48 -7.77 -1.35
C PHE A 5 8.94 -6.38 -0.99
N LEU A 6 9.72 -5.35 -1.32
CA LEU A 6 9.39 -3.96 -1.00
C LEU A 6 8.30 -3.37 -1.89
N LEU A 7 8.19 -3.89 -3.11
CA LEU A 7 7.24 -3.45 -4.12
C LEU A 7 6.20 -4.55 -4.34
N THR A 8 4.98 -4.14 -4.70
CA THR A 8 3.97 -4.99 -5.34
C THR A 8 4.16 -4.99 -6.87
N PRO A 9 3.53 -5.89 -7.66
CA PRO A 9 3.65 -5.87 -9.13
C PRO A 9 3.43 -4.48 -9.74
N GLN A 10 2.33 -3.80 -9.37
CA GLN A 10 2.01 -2.46 -9.85
C GLN A 10 3.02 -1.38 -9.41
N GLN A 11 3.60 -1.52 -8.21
CA GLN A 11 4.64 -0.59 -7.76
C GLN A 11 5.98 -0.85 -8.44
N GLY A 12 6.25 -2.10 -8.81
CA GLY A 12 7.37 -2.49 -9.66
C GLY A 12 7.26 -1.90 -11.05
N GLU A 13 6.06 -1.93 -11.64
CA GLU A 13 5.78 -1.26 -12.91
C GLU A 13 6.01 0.24 -12.80
N ALA A 14 5.46 0.89 -11.77
CA ALA A 14 5.70 2.32 -11.54
C ALA A 14 7.20 2.66 -11.35
N ALA A 15 7.97 1.79 -10.70
CA ALA A 15 9.43 1.97 -10.59
C ALA A 15 10.11 1.89 -11.97
N ARG A 16 9.70 0.97 -12.85
CA ARG A 16 10.20 0.90 -14.23
C ARG A 16 9.79 2.11 -15.06
N THR A 17 8.53 2.56 -14.97
CA THR A 17 8.05 3.77 -15.66
C THR A 17 8.84 5.01 -15.22
N LEU A 18 9.13 5.16 -13.92
CA LEU A 18 10.00 6.22 -13.40
C LEU A 18 11.40 6.18 -14.02
N LEU A 19 12.01 5.00 -14.02
CA LEU A 19 13.38 4.84 -14.52
C LEU A 19 13.45 5.06 -16.04
N SER A 20 12.47 4.55 -16.80
CA SER A 20 12.37 4.79 -18.24
C SER A 20 12.18 6.27 -18.55
N TYR A 21 11.32 6.99 -17.81
CA TYR A 21 11.19 8.45 -17.94
C TYR A 21 12.54 9.16 -17.76
N VAL A 22 13.27 8.85 -16.69
CA VAL A 22 14.56 9.50 -16.41
C VAL A 22 15.65 9.14 -17.41
N VAL A 23 15.71 7.88 -17.83
CA VAL A 23 16.66 7.41 -18.86
C VAL A 23 16.38 8.07 -20.21
N GLY A 24 15.13 8.40 -20.50
CA GLY A 24 14.74 9.15 -21.70
C GLY A 24 15.07 10.65 -21.67
N LEU A 25 15.49 11.20 -20.52
CA LEU A 25 15.91 12.61 -20.44
C LEU A 25 17.33 12.78 -20.99
N PRO A 26 17.62 13.89 -21.72
CA PRO A 26 18.95 14.15 -22.26
C PRO A 26 19.88 14.70 -21.17
N LEU A 27 20.12 13.92 -20.13
CA LEU A 27 20.98 14.24 -19.00
C LEU A 27 22.40 13.71 -19.24
N PRO A 28 23.44 14.53 -19.01
CA PRO A 28 24.80 14.21 -19.45
C PRO A 28 25.55 13.26 -18.52
N SER A 29 25.01 12.95 -17.33
CA SER A 29 25.73 12.15 -16.34
C SER A 29 24.83 11.31 -15.43
N PRO A 30 25.35 10.21 -14.86
CA PRO A 30 24.65 9.42 -13.84
C PRO A 30 24.30 10.20 -12.58
N ASP A 31 25.09 11.23 -12.24
CA ASP A 31 24.80 12.14 -11.11
C ASP A 31 23.49 12.90 -11.36
N ALA A 32 23.36 13.51 -12.53
CA ALA A 32 22.16 14.22 -12.94
C ALA A 32 20.96 13.27 -13.04
N GLN A 33 21.15 12.07 -13.57
CA GLN A 33 20.10 11.05 -13.65
C GLN A 33 19.65 10.57 -12.26
N LEU A 34 20.56 10.31 -11.31
CA LEU A 34 20.16 9.95 -9.93
C LEU A 34 19.36 11.06 -9.25
N LEU A 35 19.79 12.31 -9.40
CA LEU A 35 19.05 13.45 -8.88
C LEU A 35 17.66 13.54 -9.53
N ALA A 36 17.58 13.34 -10.85
CA ALA A 36 16.34 13.30 -11.60
C ALA A 36 15.39 12.20 -11.08
N VAL A 37 15.88 10.99 -10.78
CA VAL A 37 15.05 9.92 -10.20
C VAL A 37 14.38 10.38 -8.91
N VAL A 38 15.13 11.01 -8.00
CA VAL A 38 14.60 11.44 -6.69
C VAL A 38 13.64 12.62 -6.83
N VAL A 39 13.97 13.59 -7.67
CA VAL A 39 13.10 14.75 -7.92
C VAL A 39 11.82 14.31 -8.62
N ALA A 40 11.93 13.56 -9.73
CA ALA A 40 10.80 13.11 -10.53
C ALA A 40 9.82 12.28 -9.69
N ILE A 41 10.30 11.33 -8.88
CA ILE A 41 9.39 10.56 -8.01
C ILE A 41 8.72 11.44 -6.97
N ARG A 42 9.37 12.48 -6.43
CA ARG A 42 8.72 13.39 -5.46
C ARG A 42 7.70 14.32 -6.12
N ALA A 43 7.96 14.72 -7.37
CA ALA A 43 7.12 15.58 -8.19
C ALA A 43 5.99 14.83 -8.94
N ALA A 44 6.03 13.50 -9.02
CA ALA A 44 5.11 12.64 -9.79
C ALA A 44 3.60 12.72 -9.45
N ARG A 45 3.16 13.61 -8.56
CA ARG A 45 1.72 13.82 -8.30
C ARG A 45 1.17 15.06 -9.00
N GLY A 46 2.00 16.06 -9.26
CA GLY A 46 1.52 17.38 -9.66
C GLY A 46 2.66 18.36 -9.88
N GLY A 47 3.73 17.89 -10.51
CA GLY A 47 4.82 18.75 -10.98
C GLY A 47 5.81 19.22 -9.93
N VAL A 48 5.46 19.26 -8.65
CA VAL A 48 6.32 19.85 -7.61
C VAL A 48 6.73 18.82 -6.57
N GLY A 49 8.04 18.69 -6.35
CA GLY A 49 8.64 17.81 -5.34
C GLY A 49 9.54 18.60 -4.40
N ASN A 50 9.39 18.38 -3.08
CA ASN A 50 10.26 19.02 -2.09
C ASN A 50 11.52 18.19 -1.85
N LEU A 51 12.69 18.82 -1.86
CA LEU A 51 13.98 18.22 -1.51
C LEU A 51 14.68 19.09 -0.47
N THR A 52 15.47 18.47 0.39
CA THR A 52 16.38 19.18 1.30
C THR A 52 17.82 19.05 0.84
N GLY A 53 18.72 19.91 1.32
CA GLY A 53 20.16 19.73 1.10
C GLY A 53 20.68 18.42 1.71
N THR A 54 20.04 17.93 2.78
CA THR A 54 20.32 16.60 3.34
C THR A 54 19.96 15.46 2.37
N ASP A 55 18.84 15.58 1.64
CA ASP A 55 18.50 14.61 0.58
C ASP A 55 19.56 14.60 -0.53
N LEU A 56 20.01 15.79 -0.98
CA LEU A 56 21.03 15.93 -2.01
C LEU A 56 22.37 15.30 -1.58
N ARG A 57 22.80 15.55 -0.34
CA ARG A 57 24.02 14.92 0.21
C ARG A 57 23.90 13.41 0.35
N ALA A 58 22.72 12.88 0.67
CA ALA A 58 22.50 11.44 0.74
C ALA A 58 22.70 10.74 -0.62
N LEU A 59 22.54 11.48 -1.73
CA LEU A 59 22.85 10.99 -3.06
C LEU A 59 24.35 10.90 -3.35
N LYS A 60 25.24 11.49 -2.54
CA LYS A 60 26.70 11.44 -2.72
C LYS A 60 27.10 11.65 -4.18
N LEU A 61 26.56 12.69 -4.80
CA LEU A 61 26.93 13.08 -6.15
C LEU A 61 28.39 13.55 -6.15
N THR A 62 29.11 13.31 -7.23
CA THR A 62 30.47 13.81 -7.42
C THR A 62 30.46 15.33 -7.58
N ASP A 63 29.53 15.87 -8.37
CA ASP A 63 29.31 17.30 -8.53
C ASP A 63 27.81 17.66 -8.44
N PRO A 64 27.32 18.01 -7.24
CA PRO A 64 25.93 18.41 -7.04
C PRO A 64 25.52 19.66 -7.83
N HIS A 65 26.42 20.63 -8.03
CA HIS A 65 26.12 21.86 -8.76
C HIS A 65 25.91 21.57 -10.24
N GLN A 66 26.80 20.77 -10.84
CA GLN A 66 26.66 20.36 -12.23
C GLN A 66 25.38 19.54 -12.45
N ALA A 67 25.04 18.64 -11.52
CA ALA A 67 23.80 17.87 -11.59
C ALA A 67 22.54 18.78 -11.55
N VAL A 68 22.52 19.78 -10.67
CA VAL A 68 21.43 20.77 -10.61
C VAL A 68 21.37 21.62 -11.89
N ALA A 69 22.52 22.06 -12.41
CA ALA A 69 22.58 22.81 -13.67
C ALA A 69 22.03 22.00 -14.86
N ALA A 70 22.32 20.69 -14.91
CA ALA A 70 21.78 19.80 -15.94
C ALA A 70 20.26 19.61 -15.84
N LEU A 71 19.67 19.63 -14.64
CA LEU A 71 18.20 19.63 -14.52
C LEU A 71 17.60 20.96 -14.97
N ARG A 72 18.25 22.08 -14.65
CA ARG A 72 17.81 23.41 -15.08
C ARG A 72 17.84 23.58 -16.60
N SER A 73 18.80 22.98 -17.30
CA SER A 73 18.84 23.02 -18.77
C SER A 73 17.66 22.26 -19.42
N LEU A 74 17.00 21.36 -18.69
CA LEU A 74 15.72 20.75 -19.09
C LEU A 74 14.50 21.63 -18.77
N GLY A 75 14.71 22.85 -18.28
CA GLY A 75 13.65 23.75 -17.83
C GLY A 75 13.11 23.45 -16.43
N TRP A 76 13.74 22.54 -15.67
CA TRP A 76 13.31 22.27 -14.29
C TRP A 76 13.64 23.47 -13.41
N GLN A 77 12.68 23.86 -12.56
CA GLN A 77 12.86 24.97 -11.64
C GLN A 77 13.46 24.41 -10.35
N VAL A 78 14.79 24.41 -10.27
CA VAL A 78 15.55 24.00 -9.09
C VAL A 78 16.14 25.25 -8.44
N PRO A 79 15.73 25.67 -7.23
CA PRO A 79 16.32 26.82 -6.56
C PRO A 79 17.79 26.59 -6.13
N ASP A 80 18.64 27.62 -6.17
CA ASP A 80 20.05 27.53 -5.74
C ASP A 80 20.20 27.15 -4.26
N SER A 81 19.20 27.53 -3.44
CA SER A 81 19.14 27.17 -2.03
C SER A 81 19.11 25.66 -1.76
N LEU A 82 18.86 24.81 -2.77
CA LEU A 82 18.99 23.36 -2.62
C LEU A 82 20.44 22.93 -2.37
N VAL A 83 21.41 23.62 -2.98
CA VAL A 83 22.84 23.30 -2.86
C VAL A 83 23.51 24.19 -1.81
N ASP A 84 23.22 25.50 -1.84
CA ASP A 84 23.92 26.52 -1.04
C ASP A 84 23.13 27.00 0.19
N GLY A 85 21.90 26.53 0.37
CA GLY A 85 21.02 26.95 1.46
C GLY A 85 21.14 26.11 2.73
N ASP A 86 20.23 26.37 3.68
CA ASP A 86 20.09 25.55 4.88
C ASP A 86 19.66 24.13 4.49
N PRO A 87 20.43 23.10 4.85
CA PRO A 87 20.16 21.76 4.38
C PRO A 87 18.95 21.07 5.00
N ASP A 88 18.36 21.63 6.05
CA ASP A 88 17.17 21.08 6.69
C ASP A 88 15.88 21.77 6.22
N ILE A 89 16.00 22.88 5.50
CA ILE A 89 14.86 23.59 4.92
C ILE A 89 14.45 22.91 3.59
N PRO A 90 13.20 22.43 3.46
CA PRO A 90 12.72 21.88 2.21
C PRO A 90 12.59 22.95 1.12
N VAL A 91 13.13 22.64 -0.05
CA VAL A 91 13.09 23.46 -1.27
C VAL A 91 12.17 22.79 -2.28
N ALA A 92 11.22 23.56 -2.81
CA ALA A 92 10.32 23.09 -3.86
C ALA A 92 11.04 23.08 -5.21
N VAL A 93 11.00 21.93 -5.90
CA VAL A 93 11.52 21.75 -7.25
C VAL A 93 10.37 21.44 -8.20
N THR A 94 10.25 22.21 -9.28
CA THR A 94 9.20 22.03 -10.29
C THR A 94 9.76 21.28 -11.50
N VAL A 95 9.06 20.23 -11.93
CA VAL A 95 9.33 19.44 -13.13
C VAL A 95 8.25 19.73 -14.16
N PRO A 96 8.54 20.50 -15.23
CA PRO A 96 7.55 20.99 -16.18
C PRO A 96 6.64 19.91 -16.75
N ASP A 97 7.21 18.79 -17.22
CA ASP A 97 6.45 17.68 -17.83
C ASP A 97 5.47 17.01 -16.86
N LEU A 98 5.72 17.13 -15.56
CA LEU A 98 4.89 16.53 -14.51
C LEU A 98 3.81 17.48 -13.98
N VAL A 99 3.79 18.75 -14.43
CA VAL A 99 2.75 19.73 -14.07
C VAL A 99 1.47 19.49 -14.90
N ASN A 100 1.60 19.01 -16.14
CA ASN A 100 0.47 18.86 -17.06
C ASN A 100 -0.41 17.64 -16.67
N GLU A 101 -1.71 17.86 -16.47
CA GLU A 101 -2.65 16.81 -16.07
C GLU A 101 -3.02 15.84 -17.20
N THR A 102 -2.93 16.27 -18.46
CA THR A 102 -3.45 15.52 -19.62
C THR A 102 -2.43 14.60 -20.28
N ALA A 103 -1.14 14.90 -20.13
CA ALA A 103 -0.02 14.14 -20.69
C ALA A 103 1.05 13.81 -19.63
N HIS A 104 0.61 13.54 -18.39
CA HIS A 104 1.50 13.31 -17.26
C HIS A 104 2.27 11.99 -17.41
N PRO A 105 3.60 11.98 -17.62
CA PRO A 105 4.35 10.73 -17.88
C PRO A 105 4.49 9.84 -16.64
N LEU A 106 4.26 10.38 -15.44
CA LEU A 106 4.33 9.66 -14.16
C LEU A 106 3.05 9.91 -13.33
N PRO A 107 1.87 9.38 -13.68
CA PRO A 107 0.60 9.68 -13.01
C PRO A 107 0.44 8.98 -11.65
N PHE A 108 1.47 9.08 -10.80
CA PHE A 108 1.58 8.35 -9.55
C PHE A 108 0.81 9.03 -8.43
N GLY A 109 -0.23 8.33 -7.93
CA GLY A 109 -0.90 8.76 -6.71
C GLY A 109 0.02 8.75 -5.48
N LYS A 110 -0.35 9.48 -4.42
CA LYS A 110 0.44 9.66 -3.18
C LYS A 110 1.08 8.38 -2.63
N LEU A 111 0.33 7.26 -2.60
CA LEU A 111 0.82 5.99 -2.08
C LEU A 111 1.86 5.34 -3.00
N MET A 112 1.61 5.32 -4.31
CA MET A 112 2.54 4.77 -5.31
C MET A 112 3.87 5.52 -5.23
N ARG A 113 3.77 6.85 -5.28
CA ARG A 113 4.88 7.79 -5.13
C ARG A 113 5.71 7.51 -3.88
N SER A 114 5.07 7.40 -2.73
CA SER A 114 5.73 7.15 -1.45
C SER A 114 6.42 5.78 -1.40
N ARG A 115 5.81 4.74 -1.99
CA ARG A 115 6.35 3.38 -2.00
C ARG A 115 7.56 3.26 -2.91
N VAL A 116 7.48 3.80 -4.13
CA VAL A 116 8.59 3.82 -5.10
C VAL A 116 9.73 4.71 -4.60
N SER A 117 9.43 5.88 -4.00
CA SER A 117 10.45 6.73 -3.37
C SER A 117 11.17 5.99 -2.23
N GLY A 118 10.43 5.34 -1.32
CA GLY A 118 11.03 4.57 -0.24
C GLY A 118 11.82 3.34 -0.73
N TRP A 119 11.41 2.70 -1.82
CA TRP A 119 12.19 1.65 -2.47
C TRP A 119 13.48 2.21 -3.08
N THR A 120 13.42 3.34 -3.78
CA THR A 120 14.59 4.02 -4.35
C THR A 120 15.64 4.30 -3.27
N THR A 121 15.22 4.89 -2.15
CA THR A 121 16.11 5.15 -1.01
C THR A 121 16.70 3.86 -0.44
N ARG A 122 15.90 2.80 -0.25
CA ARG A 122 16.39 1.53 0.32
C ARG A 122 17.33 0.78 -0.62
N THR A 123 17.10 0.83 -1.93
CA THR A 123 17.99 0.23 -2.93
C THR A 123 19.35 0.93 -2.93
N MET A 124 19.37 2.26 -2.95
CA MET A 124 20.62 3.03 -2.88
C MET A 124 21.34 2.86 -1.53
N ALA A 125 20.61 2.63 -0.44
CA ALA A 125 21.17 2.41 0.89
C ALA A 125 21.59 0.96 1.17
N ALA A 126 21.30 0.02 0.25
CA ALA A 126 21.66 -1.38 0.41
C ALA A 126 23.18 -1.54 0.60
N LYS A 127 23.61 -2.46 1.47
CA LYS A 127 25.03 -2.64 1.82
C LYS A 127 25.96 -2.79 0.60
N PRO A 128 25.61 -3.56 -0.45
CA PRO A 128 26.42 -3.67 -1.67
C PRO A 128 26.55 -2.36 -2.47
N VAL A 129 25.62 -1.42 -2.31
CA VAL A 129 25.46 -0.27 -3.23
C VAL A 129 25.76 1.08 -2.56
N ARG A 130 25.55 1.22 -1.25
CA ARG A 130 25.61 2.52 -0.53
C ARG A 130 26.95 3.28 -0.58
N LYS A 131 28.02 2.65 -1.04
CA LYS A 131 29.37 3.22 -1.18
C LYS A 131 29.91 3.15 -2.62
N THR A 132 29.08 2.79 -3.59
CA THR A 132 29.48 2.71 -4.99
C THR A 132 29.26 4.05 -5.69
N SER A 133 29.71 4.15 -6.94
CA SER A 133 29.53 5.34 -7.77
C SER A 133 28.05 5.63 -8.04
N SER A 134 27.75 6.82 -8.56
CA SER A 134 26.40 7.15 -9.01
C SER A 134 25.91 6.23 -10.15
N ALA A 135 26.80 5.89 -11.08
CA ALA A 135 26.52 4.92 -12.15
C ALA A 135 26.14 3.54 -11.58
N SER A 136 26.91 3.01 -10.62
CA SER A 136 26.60 1.73 -9.97
C SER A 136 25.27 1.79 -9.21
N ARG A 137 24.95 2.91 -8.53
CA ARG A 137 23.67 3.08 -7.81
C ARG A 137 22.47 3.16 -8.75
N LEU A 138 22.60 3.88 -9.85
CA LEU A 138 21.55 3.97 -10.88
C LEU A 138 21.37 2.62 -11.58
N ALA A 139 22.46 1.94 -11.93
CA ALA A 139 22.43 0.57 -12.44
C ALA A 139 21.72 -0.37 -11.46
N ALA A 140 22.03 -0.32 -10.16
CA ALA A 140 21.36 -1.14 -9.16
C ALA A 140 19.84 -0.90 -9.09
N LEU A 141 19.38 0.35 -9.25
CA LEU A 141 17.94 0.66 -9.36
C LEU A 141 17.32 0.02 -10.60
N ILE A 142 17.95 0.19 -11.76
CA ILE A 142 17.48 -0.37 -13.04
C ILE A 142 17.40 -1.89 -12.96
N LEU A 143 18.46 -2.56 -12.51
CA LEU A 143 18.52 -4.02 -12.40
C LEU A 143 17.54 -4.55 -11.35
N ALA A 144 17.39 -3.89 -10.21
CA ALA A 144 16.39 -4.28 -9.23
C ALA A 144 14.96 -4.19 -9.79
N ALA A 145 14.63 -3.11 -10.50
CA ALA A 145 13.30 -2.89 -11.08
C ALA A 145 12.94 -3.92 -12.16
N HIS A 146 13.94 -4.43 -12.90
CA HIS A 146 13.77 -5.39 -13.99
C HIS A 146 13.99 -6.87 -13.59
N SER A 147 14.46 -7.13 -12.38
CA SER A 147 14.63 -8.49 -11.88
C SER A 147 13.29 -9.11 -11.44
N SER A 148 13.10 -10.38 -11.80
CA SER A 148 11.92 -11.18 -11.47
C SER A 148 11.94 -11.74 -10.04
N THR A 149 10.85 -12.39 -9.62
CA THR A 149 10.78 -13.14 -8.35
C THR A 149 11.80 -14.25 -8.22
N THR A 150 12.27 -14.80 -9.34
CA THR A 150 13.33 -15.82 -9.39
C THR A 150 14.74 -15.20 -9.42
N LEU A 151 14.83 -13.87 -9.27
CA LEU A 151 16.04 -13.05 -9.21
C LEU A 151 16.76 -12.85 -10.55
N TYR A 152 16.28 -13.49 -11.61
CA TYR A 152 16.82 -13.31 -12.95
C TYR A 152 16.24 -12.07 -13.62
N GLY A 153 17.06 -11.40 -14.42
CA GLY A 153 16.67 -10.31 -15.29
C GLY A 153 17.57 -10.22 -16.53
N GLU A 154 17.20 -9.31 -17.41
CA GLU A 154 17.95 -8.94 -18.61
C GLU A 154 18.21 -7.44 -18.58
N LEU A 155 19.41 -7.04 -19.01
CA LEU A 155 19.80 -5.64 -19.09
C LEU A 155 18.86 -4.92 -20.06
N PRO A 156 18.16 -3.85 -19.63
CA PRO A 156 17.32 -3.09 -20.55
C PRO A 156 18.13 -2.54 -21.73
N PRO A 157 17.59 -2.53 -22.95
CA PRO A 157 18.30 -2.03 -24.12
C PRO A 157 18.61 -0.53 -24.03
N ASP A 158 17.75 0.22 -23.35
CA ASP A 158 17.86 1.66 -23.10
C ASP A 158 18.74 2.00 -21.88
N MET A 159 19.31 1.02 -21.19
CA MET A 159 20.15 1.25 -20.02
C MET A 159 21.37 2.13 -20.39
N PRO A 160 21.61 3.26 -19.68
CA PRO A 160 22.73 4.16 -19.99
C PRO A 160 24.08 3.44 -20.01
N GLU A 161 24.97 3.82 -20.93
CA GLU A 161 26.26 3.16 -21.12
C GLU A 161 27.10 3.13 -19.85
N ASP A 162 27.17 4.24 -19.10
CA ASP A 162 27.86 4.31 -17.82
C ASP A 162 27.29 3.33 -16.79
N CYS A 163 25.97 3.13 -16.78
CA CYS A 163 25.32 2.16 -15.91
C CYS A 163 25.65 0.73 -16.33
N ARG A 164 25.69 0.46 -17.64
CA ARG A 164 26.07 -0.85 -18.19
C ARG A 164 27.52 -1.19 -17.85
N ALA A 165 28.42 -0.22 -18.02
CA ALA A 165 29.84 -0.34 -17.66
C ALA A 165 30.07 -0.55 -16.16
N ALA A 166 29.14 -0.10 -15.31
CA ALA A 166 29.20 -0.28 -13.86
C ALA A 166 28.67 -1.65 -13.36
N THR A 167 28.07 -2.47 -14.22
CA THR A 167 27.51 -3.78 -13.80
C THR A 167 28.54 -4.77 -13.25
N PRO A 168 29.81 -4.84 -13.71
CA PRO A 168 30.83 -5.69 -13.10
C PRO A 168 31.18 -5.28 -11.66
N ASP A 169 31.15 -3.98 -11.33
CA ASP A 169 31.33 -3.51 -9.95
C ASP A 169 30.20 -4.03 -9.05
N LEU A 170 28.95 -4.02 -9.54
CA LEU A 170 27.81 -4.58 -8.80
C LEU A 170 27.93 -6.10 -8.55
N LEU A 171 28.54 -6.85 -9.46
CA LEU A 171 28.91 -8.25 -9.23
C LEU A 171 29.98 -8.35 -8.12
N GLY A 172 31.07 -7.58 -8.24
CA GLY A 172 32.16 -7.58 -7.26
C GLY A 172 31.75 -7.14 -5.85
N LYS A 173 30.70 -6.31 -5.72
CA LYS A 173 30.14 -5.86 -4.42
C LYS A 173 29.06 -6.78 -3.85
N GLY A 174 28.68 -7.84 -4.56
CA GLY A 174 27.64 -8.78 -4.12
C GLY A 174 26.21 -8.22 -4.19
N PHE A 175 25.95 -7.31 -5.14
CA PHE A 175 24.59 -6.94 -5.50
C PHE A 175 24.02 -7.92 -6.54
N LEU A 176 24.87 -8.36 -7.48
CA LEU A 176 24.60 -9.45 -8.40
C LEU A 176 25.33 -10.70 -7.92
N SER A 177 24.74 -11.87 -8.13
CA SER A 177 25.42 -13.15 -7.94
C SER A 177 25.96 -13.72 -9.24
N GLU A 178 25.35 -13.35 -10.38
CA GLU A 178 25.73 -13.82 -11.71
C GLU A 178 25.54 -12.69 -12.73
N LEU A 179 26.45 -12.60 -13.70
CA LEU A 179 26.37 -11.70 -14.86
C LEU A 179 26.97 -12.43 -16.07
N SER A 180 26.19 -12.57 -17.14
CA SER A 180 26.61 -13.26 -18.37
C SER A 180 25.95 -12.60 -19.58
N GLY A 181 26.76 -11.87 -20.37
CA GLY A 181 26.24 -11.00 -21.42
C GLY A 181 25.23 -10.00 -20.86
N ASP A 182 24.04 -9.95 -21.45
CA ASP A 182 22.94 -9.12 -20.98
C ASP A 182 22.07 -9.79 -19.90
N ARG A 183 22.37 -11.01 -19.48
CA ARG A 183 21.61 -11.71 -18.44
C ARG A 183 22.29 -11.55 -17.09
N TYR A 184 21.50 -11.35 -16.05
CA TYR A 184 22.02 -11.23 -14.69
C TYR A 184 21.11 -11.91 -13.67
N ARG A 185 21.67 -12.14 -12.48
CA ARG A 185 20.94 -12.60 -11.31
C ARG A 185 21.25 -11.71 -10.11
N LEU A 186 20.21 -11.21 -9.45
CA LEU A 186 20.37 -10.51 -8.18
C LEU A 186 20.86 -11.46 -7.09
N ASP A 187 21.73 -10.96 -6.21
CA ASP A 187 22.12 -11.71 -5.04
C ASP A 187 20.89 -11.98 -4.13
N PRO A 188 20.71 -13.20 -3.59
CA PRO A 188 19.60 -13.54 -2.71
C PRO A 188 19.44 -12.60 -1.50
N ALA A 189 20.52 -11.98 -1.01
CA ALA A 189 20.49 -11.02 0.09
C ALA A 189 19.71 -9.73 -0.27
N VAL A 190 19.69 -9.35 -1.55
CA VAL A 190 18.96 -8.18 -2.05
C VAL A 190 17.64 -8.55 -2.74
N ARG A 191 17.18 -9.80 -2.62
CA ARG A 191 15.94 -10.28 -3.26
C ARG A 191 14.73 -9.37 -3.05
N HIS A 192 14.63 -8.78 -1.87
CA HIS A 192 13.51 -7.96 -1.46
C HIS A 192 13.37 -6.67 -2.28
N LEU A 193 14.42 -6.29 -3.04
CA LEU A 193 14.42 -5.13 -3.93
C LEU A 193 13.84 -5.43 -5.31
N ALA A 194 13.61 -6.70 -5.69
CA ALA A 194 13.15 -7.08 -7.02
C ALA A 194 11.80 -6.44 -7.39
N GLY A 195 11.70 -5.95 -8.63
CA GLY A 195 10.57 -5.17 -9.13
C GLY A 195 9.64 -5.89 -10.11
N ARG A 196 10.03 -7.01 -10.73
CA ARG A 196 9.13 -7.82 -11.57
C ARG A 196 8.52 -8.96 -10.77
N LEU A 197 7.44 -8.64 -10.07
CA LEU A 197 6.60 -9.66 -9.46
C LEU A 197 5.57 -10.13 -10.48
N HIS A 198 5.50 -11.44 -10.74
CA HIS A 198 4.43 -11.99 -11.56
C HIS A 198 3.09 -11.66 -10.90
N GLU A 199 2.16 -11.08 -11.66
CA GLU A 199 0.75 -11.17 -11.32
C GLU A 199 0.44 -12.67 -11.33
N HIS A 200 0.01 -13.23 -10.20
CA HIS A 200 -0.58 -14.55 -10.23
C HIS A 200 -1.75 -14.48 -11.22
N ALA A 201 -1.59 -15.07 -12.40
CA ALA A 201 -2.69 -15.37 -13.28
C ALA A 201 -3.70 -16.18 -12.46
N ASP A 202 -4.94 -15.71 -12.43
CA ASP A 202 -6.08 -16.57 -12.19
C ASP A 202 -5.97 -17.77 -13.16
N GLN A 203 -5.63 -18.93 -12.60
CA GLN A 203 -6.02 -20.27 -13.07
C GLN A 203 -5.47 -21.30 -12.08
N GLY A 204 -6.38 -22.04 -11.44
CA GLY A 204 -6.02 -23.20 -10.60
C GLY A 204 -6.81 -23.30 -9.30
N GLU A 205 -8.13 -23.30 -9.39
CA GLU A 205 -9.04 -23.81 -8.34
C GLU A 205 -9.00 -25.35 -8.24
N THR A 206 -7.99 -25.99 -8.84
CA THR A 206 -7.79 -27.43 -8.78
C THR A 206 -6.35 -27.70 -8.35
N GLU A 207 -6.21 -28.35 -7.18
CA GLU A 207 -4.97 -28.88 -6.61
C GLU A 207 -3.97 -27.86 -6.04
N ARG A 208 -4.36 -27.24 -4.91
CA ARG A 208 -3.37 -26.86 -3.91
C ARG A 208 -2.85 -28.12 -3.20
N PRO A 209 -1.54 -28.42 -3.19
CA PRO A 209 -1.02 -29.20 -2.07
C PRO A 209 -1.32 -28.38 -0.82
N ALA A 210 -1.98 -29.01 0.16
CA ALA A 210 -2.48 -28.40 1.37
C ALA A 210 -1.53 -27.29 1.84
N ARG A 211 -2.01 -26.04 1.75
CA ARG A 211 -1.45 -24.95 2.56
C ARG A 211 -1.32 -25.55 3.95
N ARG A 212 -0.10 -25.66 4.49
CA ARG A 212 0.06 -25.64 5.94
C ARG A 212 -0.61 -24.34 6.35
N VAL A 213 -1.85 -24.47 6.82
CA VAL A 213 -2.51 -23.52 7.67
C VAL A 213 -1.46 -23.25 8.73
N ALA A 214 -0.82 -22.08 8.68
CA ALA A 214 -0.23 -21.57 9.89
C ALA A 214 -1.40 -21.55 10.86
N GLU A 215 -1.40 -22.48 11.82
CA GLU A 215 -2.45 -22.63 12.82
C GLU A 215 -2.75 -21.23 13.33
N ARG A 216 -3.97 -20.75 13.07
CA ARG A 216 -4.47 -19.61 13.83
C ARG A 216 -4.32 -20.03 15.29
N PRO A 217 -3.73 -19.19 16.17
CA PRO A 217 -3.67 -19.53 17.59
C PRO A 217 -5.06 -19.98 18.04
N GLN A 218 -5.19 -21.26 18.39
CA GLN A 218 -6.46 -21.80 18.84
C GLN A 218 -6.70 -21.21 20.22
N VAL A 219 -7.64 -20.27 20.31
CA VAL A 219 -8.05 -19.73 21.61
C VAL A 219 -8.82 -20.82 22.34
N SER A 220 -8.32 -21.25 23.50
CA SER A 220 -8.99 -22.24 24.33
C SER A 220 -10.26 -21.65 24.98
N PRO A 221 -11.29 -22.48 25.28
CA PRO A 221 -12.47 -22.03 26.00
C PRO A 221 -12.15 -21.36 27.35
N SER A 222 -11.09 -21.80 28.03
CA SER A 222 -10.59 -21.20 29.28
C SER A 222 -10.03 -19.78 29.08
N GLU A 223 -9.25 -19.55 28.03
CA GLU A 223 -8.73 -18.21 27.70
C GLU A 223 -9.87 -17.26 27.33
N TRP A 224 -10.88 -17.75 26.61
CA TRP A 224 -12.07 -16.96 26.29
C TRP A 224 -12.88 -16.59 27.53
N ALA A 225 -13.09 -17.54 28.44
CA ALA A 225 -13.77 -17.29 29.71
C ALA A 225 -13.01 -16.26 30.57
N GLN A 226 -11.68 -16.36 30.62
CA GLN A 226 -10.82 -15.41 31.32
C GLN A 226 -10.91 -14.00 30.70
N TRP A 227 -10.87 -13.90 29.37
CA TRP A 227 -11.06 -12.62 28.67
C TRP A 227 -12.43 -12.00 29.00
N LYS A 228 -13.52 -12.78 29.00
CA LYS A 228 -14.86 -12.30 29.35
C LYS A 228 -14.94 -11.81 30.81
N ALA A 229 -14.22 -12.43 31.73
CA ALA A 229 -14.15 -12.01 33.13
C ALA A 229 -13.41 -10.67 33.32
N GLN A 230 -12.43 -10.38 32.46
CA GLN A 230 -11.65 -9.13 32.47
C GLN A 230 -12.30 -8.00 31.64
N ALA A 231 -13.15 -8.35 30.67
CA ALA A 231 -13.86 -7.38 29.84
C ALA A 231 -14.91 -6.59 30.64
N GLY A 232 -15.03 -5.28 30.37
CA GLY A 232 -16.09 -4.46 30.96
C GLY A 232 -17.49 -4.96 30.60
N ALA A 233 -18.47 -4.71 31.48
CA ALA A 233 -19.83 -5.28 31.38
C ALA A 233 -20.54 -5.01 30.03
N ALA A 234 -20.27 -3.87 29.37
CA ALA A 234 -20.82 -3.58 28.04
C ALA A 234 -20.20 -4.47 26.95
N LEU A 235 -18.88 -4.61 26.95
CA LEU A 235 -18.15 -5.42 25.97
C LEU A 235 -18.44 -6.91 26.14
N ARG A 236 -18.53 -7.37 27.40
CA ARG A 236 -18.92 -8.74 27.73
C ARG A 236 -20.31 -9.08 27.20
N ARG A 237 -21.33 -8.25 27.49
CA ARG A 237 -22.69 -8.46 26.97
C ARG A 237 -22.74 -8.51 25.45
N HIS A 238 -21.93 -7.70 24.78
CA HIS A 238 -21.83 -7.71 23.32
C HIS A 238 -21.21 -9.01 22.79
N ALA A 239 -20.11 -9.46 23.41
CA ALA A 239 -19.49 -10.74 23.07
C ALA A 239 -20.44 -11.92 23.28
N GLU A 240 -21.16 -11.95 24.41
CA GLU A 240 -22.16 -12.98 24.71
C GLU A 240 -23.34 -12.94 23.74
N ALA A 241 -23.79 -11.74 23.30
CA ALA A 241 -24.84 -11.61 22.30
C ALA A 241 -24.43 -12.22 20.93
N VAL A 242 -23.15 -12.16 20.57
CA VAL A 242 -22.64 -12.80 19.34
C VAL A 242 -22.43 -14.30 19.54
N GLU A 243 -21.83 -14.70 20.67
CA GLU A 243 -21.56 -16.11 21.03
C GLU A 243 -22.84 -16.93 21.08
N TYR A 244 -23.90 -16.38 21.68
CA TYR A 244 -25.18 -17.08 21.88
C TYR A 244 -26.23 -16.74 20.83
N CYS A 245 -25.87 -16.09 19.72
CA CYS A 245 -26.82 -15.77 18.66
C CYS A 245 -27.30 -17.05 17.97
N PRO A 246 -28.59 -17.44 18.09
CA PRO A 246 -29.08 -18.68 17.52
C PRO A 246 -29.15 -18.65 15.98
N VAL A 247 -29.23 -17.45 15.40
CA VAL A 247 -29.31 -17.26 13.95
C VAL A 247 -27.93 -17.30 13.31
N CYS A 248 -26.91 -16.70 13.95
CA CYS A 248 -25.56 -16.71 13.41
C CYS A 248 -24.84 -18.04 13.65
N ALA A 249 -25.11 -18.70 14.79
CA ALA A 249 -24.54 -19.98 15.19
C ALA A 249 -23.02 -20.10 14.95
N LEU A 250 -22.28 -19.03 15.27
CA LEU A 250 -20.85 -18.96 15.00
C LEU A 250 -20.07 -19.88 15.94
N PRO A 251 -19.04 -20.60 15.44
CA PRO A 251 -18.17 -21.38 16.31
C PRO A 251 -17.46 -20.51 17.35
N LEU A 252 -17.29 -21.05 18.57
CA LEU A 252 -16.71 -20.31 19.70
C LEU A 252 -15.33 -19.76 19.36
N GLU A 253 -14.49 -20.56 18.69
CA GLU A 253 -13.14 -20.17 18.30
C GLU A 253 -13.13 -18.98 17.33
N GLN A 254 -14.14 -18.89 16.46
CA GLN A 254 -14.28 -17.78 15.52
C GLN A 254 -14.67 -16.49 16.25
N VAL A 255 -15.59 -16.59 17.22
CA VAL A 255 -16.00 -15.45 18.06
C VAL A 255 -14.82 -15.00 18.91
N ALA A 256 -14.21 -15.90 19.67
CA ALA A 256 -13.10 -15.59 20.57
C ALA A 256 -11.90 -14.97 19.81
N SER A 257 -11.51 -15.56 18.67
CA SER A 257 -10.43 -15.02 17.84
C SER A 257 -10.71 -13.60 17.36
N ALA A 258 -11.95 -13.30 16.96
CA ALA A 258 -12.32 -11.97 16.46
C ALA A 258 -12.31 -10.90 17.56
N PHE A 259 -12.63 -11.25 18.81
CA PHE A 259 -12.59 -10.32 19.95
C PHE A 259 -11.19 -10.14 20.55
N MET A 260 -10.35 -11.17 20.48
CA MET A 260 -9.02 -11.17 21.13
C MET A 260 -7.89 -10.74 20.19
N THR A 261 -8.09 -10.76 18.88
CA THR A 261 -7.03 -10.40 17.92
C THR A 261 -7.02 -8.89 17.63
N PRO A 262 -5.89 -8.18 17.83
CA PRO A 262 -5.76 -6.79 17.44
C PRO A 262 -5.94 -6.61 15.93
N ILE A 263 -6.86 -5.73 15.53
CA ILE A 263 -7.05 -5.38 14.11
C ILE A 263 -6.02 -4.32 13.74
N ALA A 264 -5.00 -4.71 12.96
CA ALA A 264 -4.07 -3.77 12.37
C ALA A 264 -4.74 -2.99 11.22
N PRO A 265 -4.62 -1.65 11.17
CA PRO A 265 -5.15 -0.88 10.06
C PRO A 265 -4.40 -1.23 8.77
N VAL A 266 -5.12 -1.78 7.79
CA VAL A 266 -4.58 -2.07 6.46
C VAL A 266 -4.88 -0.87 5.56
N PRO A 267 -3.86 -0.22 4.95
CA PRO A 267 -4.10 0.90 4.05
C PRO A 267 -4.96 0.48 2.86
N THR A 268 -6.00 1.26 2.54
CA THR A 268 -6.85 0.98 1.37
C THR A 268 -6.11 1.28 0.05
N PRO A 269 -5.90 0.29 -0.84
CA PRO A 269 -5.27 0.50 -2.15
C PRO A 269 -6.06 1.47 -3.05
N ARG A 270 -5.39 2.15 -4.00
CA ARG A 270 -6.04 3.08 -4.95
C ARG A 270 -7.05 2.38 -5.86
N GLN A 271 -6.77 1.15 -6.30
CA GLN A 271 -7.68 0.35 -7.12
C GLN A 271 -9.03 0.11 -6.41
N VAL A 272 -9.01 -0.08 -5.10
CA VAL A 272 -10.23 -0.19 -4.29
C VAL A 272 -11.02 1.12 -4.29
N ARG A 273 -10.36 2.28 -4.32
CA ARG A 273 -11.04 3.59 -4.40
C ARG A 273 -11.67 3.82 -5.78
N VAL A 274 -11.01 3.39 -6.85
CA VAL A 274 -11.55 3.47 -8.22
C VAL A 274 -12.73 2.52 -8.37
N ALA A 275 -12.58 1.26 -7.94
CA ALA A 275 -13.66 0.28 -7.93
C ALA A 275 -14.83 0.75 -7.06
N TYR A 276 -14.55 1.39 -5.93
CA TYR A 276 -15.57 2.04 -5.11
C TYR A 276 -16.27 3.18 -5.84
N GLY A 277 -15.56 4.00 -6.63
CA GLY A 277 -16.18 5.04 -7.45
C GLY A 277 -17.24 4.45 -8.38
N ALA A 278 -16.87 3.46 -9.19
CA ALA A 278 -17.80 2.77 -10.09
C ALA A 278 -18.96 2.11 -9.32
N TRP A 279 -18.66 1.40 -8.22
CA TRP A 279 -19.66 0.74 -7.40
C TRP A 279 -20.63 1.73 -6.74
N LYS A 280 -20.13 2.86 -6.23
CA LYS A 280 -20.88 3.91 -5.55
C LYS A 280 -21.92 4.54 -6.49
N GLU A 281 -21.55 4.79 -7.74
CA GLU A 281 -22.48 5.33 -8.75
C GLU A 281 -23.57 4.32 -9.13
N ALA A 282 -23.24 3.03 -9.16
CA ALA A 282 -24.24 1.96 -9.37
C ALA A 282 -25.15 1.72 -8.14
N HIS A 283 -24.78 2.23 -6.95
CA HIS A 283 -25.52 2.03 -5.70
C HIS A 283 -25.78 3.38 -5.00
N PRO A 284 -26.63 4.25 -5.57
CA PRO A 284 -26.91 5.56 -5.00
C PRO A 284 -27.50 5.45 -3.58
N ASP A 285 -28.37 4.47 -3.34
CA ASP A 285 -29.11 4.27 -2.08
C ASP A 285 -28.38 3.40 -1.04
N ARG A 286 -27.10 3.11 -1.27
CA ARG A 286 -26.25 2.28 -0.37
C ARG A 286 -26.29 2.71 1.11
N GLY A 287 -26.47 4.00 1.38
CA GLY A 287 -26.52 4.57 2.72
C GLY A 287 -27.78 4.13 3.47
N PRO A 288 -28.99 4.56 3.02
CA PRO A 288 -30.25 4.13 3.58
C PRO A 288 -30.41 2.61 3.65
N LEU A 289 -30.06 1.88 2.58
CA LEU A 289 -30.18 0.42 2.52
C LEU A 289 -29.32 -0.27 3.58
N ALA A 290 -28.06 0.17 3.74
CA ALA A 290 -27.19 -0.39 4.77
C ALA A 290 -27.70 -0.10 6.18
N ALA A 291 -28.17 1.12 6.44
CA ALA A 291 -28.72 1.47 7.75
C ALA A 291 -29.97 0.64 8.09
N GLN A 292 -30.92 0.53 7.16
CA GLN A 292 -32.14 -0.28 7.33
C GLN A 292 -31.81 -1.75 7.57
N PHE A 293 -30.87 -2.31 6.80
CA PHE A 293 -30.39 -3.67 7.01
C PHE A 293 -29.81 -3.84 8.42
N THR A 294 -28.99 -2.90 8.90
CA THR A 294 -28.47 -3.00 10.27
C THR A 294 -29.55 -2.89 11.35
N VAL A 295 -30.65 -2.17 11.12
CA VAL A 295 -31.80 -2.19 12.04
C VAL A 295 -32.45 -3.56 12.06
N ALA A 296 -32.82 -4.10 10.90
CA ALA A 296 -33.46 -5.40 10.79
C ALA A 296 -32.58 -6.51 11.41
N PHE A 297 -31.30 -6.54 11.03
CA PHE A 297 -30.32 -7.49 11.55
C PHE A 297 -30.20 -7.39 13.07
N ARG A 298 -30.11 -6.18 13.65
CA ARG A 298 -30.00 -6.03 15.10
C ARG A 298 -31.26 -6.45 15.85
N THR A 299 -32.43 -6.21 15.28
CA THR A 299 -33.71 -6.63 15.85
C THR A 299 -33.81 -8.15 15.92
N GLU A 300 -33.35 -8.85 14.88
CA GLU A 300 -33.40 -10.30 14.79
C GLU A 300 -32.28 -10.98 15.59
N HIS A 301 -31.05 -10.46 15.52
CA HIS A 301 -29.88 -11.13 16.05
C HIS A 301 -29.47 -10.64 17.46
N GLY A 302 -29.96 -9.48 17.90
CA GLY A 302 -29.53 -8.84 19.16
C GLY A 302 -28.15 -8.18 19.10
N HIS A 303 -27.41 -8.33 17.99
CA HIS A 303 -26.11 -7.72 17.72
C HIS A 303 -26.04 -7.18 16.30
N GLY A 304 -25.00 -6.39 15.97
CA GLY A 304 -24.82 -5.83 14.63
C GLY A 304 -24.19 -6.83 13.66
N PRO A 305 -24.34 -6.65 12.34
CA PRO A 305 -23.68 -7.51 11.38
C PRO A 305 -22.17 -7.25 11.33
N SER A 306 -21.41 -8.26 10.92
CA SER A 306 -20.05 -8.06 10.40
C SER A 306 -20.08 -7.39 9.02
N TYR A 307 -18.94 -6.92 8.54
CA TYR A 307 -18.84 -6.33 7.19
C TYR A 307 -19.23 -7.35 6.10
N SER A 308 -18.92 -8.64 6.32
CA SER A 308 -19.32 -9.72 5.41
C SER A 308 -20.82 -9.94 5.42
N GLN A 309 -21.43 -10.06 6.60
CA GLN A 309 -22.88 -10.28 6.72
C GLN A 309 -23.69 -9.13 6.14
N LEU A 310 -23.24 -7.88 6.36
CA LEU A 310 -23.89 -6.71 5.75
C LEU A 310 -23.89 -6.79 4.23
N CYS A 311 -22.73 -7.04 3.62
CA CYS A 311 -22.63 -7.03 2.15
C CYS A 311 -23.31 -8.24 1.53
N THR A 312 -23.19 -9.43 2.14
CA THR A 312 -23.91 -10.62 1.68
C THR A 312 -25.43 -10.46 1.79
N GLY A 313 -25.93 -9.91 2.90
CA GLY A 313 -27.36 -9.69 3.11
C GLY A 313 -27.97 -8.63 2.19
N LEU A 314 -27.16 -7.71 1.67
CA LEU A 314 -27.55 -6.73 0.65
C LEU A 314 -27.26 -7.20 -0.80
N ALA A 315 -26.85 -8.46 -0.97
CA ALA A 315 -26.43 -9.03 -2.25
C ALA A 315 -25.32 -8.23 -2.96
N TRP A 316 -24.44 -7.57 -2.19
CA TRP A 316 -23.26 -6.90 -2.70
C TRP A 316 -22.12 -7.90 -2.86
N ASP A 317 -21.97 -8.44 -4.07
CA ASP A 317 -20.85 -9.32 -4.40
C ASP A 317 -19.56 -8.52 -4.57
N LEU A 318 -18.84 -8.36 -3.45
CA LEU A 318 -17.65 -7.52 -3.37
C LEU A 318 -16.43 -8.33 -2.89
N PRO A 319 -15.26 -8.14 -3.54
CA PRO A 319 -14.01 -8.66 -3.01
C PRO A 319 -13.73 -8.03 -1.64
N ARG A 320 -13.08 -8.79 -0.76
CA ARG A 320 -12.87 -8.42 0.66
C ARG A 320 -12.32 -7.00 0.86
N SER A 321 -11.38 -6.58 0.02
CA SER A 321 -10.75 -5.26 0.11
C SER A 321 -11.72 -4.12 -0.22
N LEU A 322 -12.58 -4.31 -1.23
CA LEU A 322 -13.63 -3.35 -1.59
C LEU A 322 -14.75 -3.32 -0.55
N ARG A 323 -15.12 -4.49 -0.04
CA ARG A 323 -16.09 -4.63 1.06
C ARG A 323 -15.72 -3.80 2.28
N THR A 324 -14.50 -3.97 2.79
CA THR A 324 -13.99 -3.19 3.92
C THR A 324 -14.06 -1.70 3.62
N PHE A 325 -13.67 -1.29 2.41
CA PHE A 325 -13.68 0.12 2.05
C PHE A 325 -15.09 0.71 1.93
N VAL A 326 -16.05 -0.02 1.35
CA VAL A 326 -17.46 0.37 1.29
C VAL A 326 -17.99 0.64 2.68
N VAL A 327 -17.77 -0.29 3.63
CA VAL A 327 -18.25 -0.11 5.01
C VAL A 327 -17.54 1.06 5.70
N CYS A 328 -16.23 1.22 5.52
CA CYS A 328 -15.52 2.40 6.04
C CYS A 328 -16.08 3.72 5.48
N ARG A 329 -16.55 3.75 4.23
CA ARG A 329 -17.20 4.94 3.65
C ARG A 329 -18.59 5.16 4.20
N LEU A 330 -19.36 4.11 4.49
CA LEU A 330 -20.65 4.22 5.16
C LEU A 330 -20.50 4.76 6.60
N LEU A 331 -19.45 4.35 7.31
CA LEU A 331 -19.08 4.88 8.63
C LEU A 331 -18.65 6.36 8.53
N ALA A 332 -17.77 6.69 7.59
CA ALA A 332 -17.25 8.06 7.41
C ALA A 332 -18.33 9.05 6.94
N ASN A 333 -19.36 8.58 6.25
CA ASN A 333 -20.51 9.38 5.84
C ASN A 333 -21.68 9.28 6.83
N GLU A 334 -21.44 8.74 8.03
CA GLU A 334 -22.39 8.68 9.15
C GLU A 334 -23.71 7.91 8.89
N TRP A 335 -23.79 7.14 7.80
CA TRP A 335 -24.90 6.23 7.56
C TRP A 335 -24.89 5.06 8.53
N LEU A 336 -23.68 4.60 8.88
CA LEU A 336 -23.44 3.61 9.91
C LEU A 336 -22.55 4.21 11.00
N THR A 337 -22.58 3.60 12.17
CA THR A 337 -21.57 3.78 13.23
C THR A 337 -21.23 2.41 13.82
N ASP A 338 -20.06 2.31 14.46
CA ASP A 338 -19.62 1.10 15.15
C ASP A 338 -19.08 1.43 16.55
N THR A 339 -18.48 0.43 17.19
CA THR A 339 -17.68 0.62 18.40
C THR A 339 -16.31 0.03 18.12
N ALA A 340 -15.53 0.65 17.23
CA ALA A 340 -14.19 0.17 16.89
C ALA A 340 -13.28 0.01 18.13
N PRO A 341 -12.45 -1.05 18.21
CA PRO A 341 -12.24 -2.11 17.21
C PRO A 341 -13.17 -3.34 17.36
N VAL A 342 -14.28 -3.22 18.12
CA VAL A 342 -15.13 -4.36 18.49
C VAL A 342 -15.93 -4.88 17.28
N PRO A 343 -15.85 -6.18 16.93
CA PRO A 343 -16.54 -6.75 15.78
C PRO A 343 -18.06 -6.88 16.01
N TRP A 344 -18.85 -7.02 14.94
CA TRP A 344 -20.32 -7.15 14.98
C TRP A 344 -21.07 -5.99 15.64
N THR A 345 -20.53 -4.77 15.59
CA THR A 345 -21.12 -3.60 16.26
C THR A 345 -21.84 -2.61 15.36
N LEU A 346 -21.91 -2.88 14.04
CA LEU A 346 -22.56 -2.00 13.08
C LEU A 346 -24.00 -1.68 13.50
N ARG A 347 -24.36 -0.40 13.44
CA ARG A 347 -25.69 0.14 13.76
C ARG A 347 -25.93 1.44 12.96
N PRO A 348 -27.18 1.93 12.87
CA PRO A 348 -27.47 3.20 12.20
C PRO A 348 -26.72 4.38 12.81
N GLY A 349 -26.07 5.18 11.96
CA GLY A 349 -25.37 6.41 12.36
C GLY A 349 -26.30 7.64 12.35
N THR A 350 -25.73 8.81 12.63
CA THR A 350 -26.45 10.09 12.73
C THR A 350 -27.17 10.48 11.43
N ALA A 351 -26.55 10.24 10.27
CA ALA A 351 -27.21 10.49 8.98
C ALA A 351 -28.45 9.59 8.83
N ALA A 352 -28.36 8.30 9.18
CA ALA A 352 -29.51 7.40 9.12
C ALA A 352 -30.65 7.85 10.05
N GLN A 353 -30.32 8.30 11.27
CA GLN A 353 -31.29 8.80 12.24
C GLN A 353 -32.02 10.06 11.74
N ALA A 354 -31.30 10.98 11.07
CA ALA A 354 -31.90 12.15 10.44
C ALA A 354 -32.94 11.78 9.35
N HIS A 355 -32.78 10.62 8.73
CA HIS A 355 -33.74 10.03 7.78
C HIS A 355 -34.79 9.12 8.45
N GLY A 356 -34.93 9.16 9.79
CA GLY A 356 -35.89 8.36 10.53
C GLY A 356 -35.52 6.88 10.69
N ILE A 357 -34.34 6.45 10.24
CA ILE A 357 -33.86 5.07 10.38
C ILE A 357 -33.18 4.94 11.73
N VAL A 358 -33.97 4.63 12.75
CA VAL A 358 -33.52 4.46 14.14
C VAL A 358 -33.68 3.02 14.59
N LEU A 359 -32.88 2.61 15.58
CA LEU A 359 -33.14 1.34 16.26
C LEU A 359 -34.42 1.47 17.09
N PRO A 360 -35.26 0.43 17.13
CA PRO A 360 -36.42 0.43 18.01
C PRO A 360 -35.93 0.56 19.46
N SER A 361 -36.54 1.49 20.20
CA SER A 361 -36.34 1.60 21.64
C SER A 361 -36.66 0.24 22.27
N ARG A 362 -35.72 -0.34 23.02
CA ARG A 362 -36.03 -1.51 23.85
C ARG A 362 -37.10 -1.08 24.85
N THR A 363 -38.35 -1.43 24.57
CA THR A 363 -39.38 -1.48 25.59
C THR A 363 -38.87 -2.47 26.63
N PRO A 364 -38.85 -2.15 27.93
CA PRO A 364 -38.47 -3.12 28.95
C PRO A 364 -39.44 -4.29 28.84
N GLN A 365 -38.94 -5.41 28.32
CA GLN A 365 -39.64 -6.67 28.33
C GLN A 365 -39.79 -7.04 29.80
N THR A 366 -41.01 -6.90 30.31
CA THR A 366 -41.45 -7.43 31.59
C THR A 366 -41.01 -8.89 31.68
N ALA A 367 -40.19 -9.18 32.69
CA ALA A 367 -39.83 -10.54 33.05
C ALA A 367 -41.09 -11.41 33.16
N ARG A 368 -41.10 -12.53 32.45
CA ARG A 368 -41.94 -13.67 32.72
C ARG A 368 -41.06 -14.90 32.80
#